data_AF-A0A6N9PS35-F1
#
_entry.id   AF-A0A6N9PS35-F1
#
_cell.length_a   1.000
_cell.length_b   1.000
_cell.length_c   1.000
_cell.angle_alpha   90.00
_cell.angle_beta   90.00
_cell.angle_gamma   90.00
#
_symmetry.space_group_name_H-M   'P 1'
#
loop_
_entity.id
_entity.type
_entity.pdbx_description
1 polymer ?
#
loop_
_entity_poly.entity_id
_entity_poly.type
_entity_poly.pdbx_seq_one_letter_code
_entity_poly.pdbx_strand_id
1 'polypeptide(L)'
;MIRFVEKEEDKRRLSRLCEETAFGCKMAALIRSYGFDKGFACFWLEEKNGCAYCLVDGLLIVCGEIGDKTEAREFLQAIGSEAVIAPEAAAKALGLSHALQGEVLKKVLPSGSEPALPLGEAPIRDIYGLLEACGMAGDFEPFYLDLSLKLRRGTALALTEYQDRALAGCAVVSAISRRGAVLSALAVEESLRGQGIGSRLLEKAEACLPGKTLYIFREQDKNGPFYRKHQYVHEDNWIYTAWKEDRHVSIF
;
A
#
# COMPACT_ATOMS: atom_id res chain seq x y z
N MET A 1 -8.94 16.59 -18.87
CA MET A 1 -8.26 15.63 -19.73
C MET A 1 -7.36 14.74 -18.89
N ILE A 2 -7.57 13.43 -18.95
CA ILE A 2 -6.69 12.40 -18.40
C ILE A 2 -5.64 12.09 -19.46
N ARG A 3 -4.36 12.13 -19.07
CA ARG A 3 -3.23 11.95 -19.99
C ARG A 3 -2.27 10.89 -19.46
N PHE A 4 -1.73 10.10 -20.37
CA PHE A 4 -0.68 9.16 -20.04
C PHE A 4 0.62 9.89 -19.70
N VAL A 5 1.33 9.42 -18.67
CA VAL A 5 2.52 10.09 -18.16
C VAL A 5 3.75 9.65 -18.95
N GLU A 6 4.10 10.44 -19.97
CA GLU A 6 5.28 10.20 -20.81
C GLU A 6 6.35 11.28 -20.65
N LYS A 7 5.92 12.54 -20.54
CA LYS A 7 6.81 13.71 -20.50
C LYS A 7 7.46 13.84 -19.13
N GLU A 8 8.70 14.33 -19.10
CA GLU A 8 9.44 14.57 -17.85
C GLU A 8 8.76 15.58 -16.91
N GLU A 9 7.96 16.50 -17.45
CA GLU A 9 7.14 17.40 -16.64
C GLU A 9 6.02 16.64 -15.90
N ASP A 10 5.31 15.77 -16.61
CA ASP A 10 4.23 14.96 -16.04
C ASP A 10 4.76 13.97 -15.00
N LYS A 11 5.91 13.35 -15.26
CA LYS A 11 6.60 12.47 -14.29
C LYS A 11 6.94 13.21 -12.99
N ARG A 12 7.46 14.44 -13.10
CA ARG A 12 7.78 15.29 -11.94
C ARG A 12 6.53 15.78 -11.23
N ARG A 13 5.43 16.04 -11.94
CA ARG A 13 4.15 16.43 -11.34
C ARG A 13 3.54 15.26 -10.57
N LEU A 14 3.44 14.08 -11.20
CA LEU A 14 2.93 12.86 -10.57
C LEU A 14 3.75 12.47 -9.33
N SER A 15 5.08 12.48 -9.44
CA SER A 15 5.95 12.14 -8.30
C SER A 15 5.74 13.07 -7.10
N ARG A 16 5.42 14.35 -7.32
CA ARG A 16 5.11 15.29 -6.23
C ARG A 16 3.75 15.02 -5.60
N LEU A 17 2.73 14.77 -6.42
CA LEU A 17 1.37 14.46 -5.95
C LEU A 17 1.32 13.18 -5.12
N CYS A 18 2.13 12.19 -5.48
CA CYS A 18 2.16 10.89 -4.81
C CYS A 18 2.83 10.92 -3.42
N GLU A 19 3.36 12.04 -2.95
CA GLU A 19 4.09 12.10 -1.67
C GLU A 19 3.23 12.51 -0.47
N GLU A 20 1.93 12.80 -0.67
CA GLU A 20 1.11 13.46 0.34
C GLU A 20 0.01 12.57 0.95
N THR A 21 -0.30 11.43 0.33
CA THR A 21 -1.42 10.57 0.74
C THR A 21 -1.01 9.09 0.81
N ALA A 22 -1.82 8.26 1.47
CA ALA A 22 -1.59 6.81 1.54
C ALA A 22 -1.60 6.14 0.16
N PHE A 23 -2.54 6.54 -0.71
CA PHE A 23 -2.64 6.07 -2.10
C PHE A 23 -1.47 6.56 -2.94
N GLY A 24 -1.08 7.82 -2.75
CA GLY A 24 0.12 8.39 -3.34
C GLY A 24 1.35 7.58 -2.95
N CYS A 25 1.52 7.22 -1.67
CA CYS A 25 2.67 6.45 -1.21
C CYS A 25 2.81 5.12 -1.96
N LYS A 26 1.69 4.41 -2.21
CA LYS A 26 1.68 3.20 -3.05
C LYS A 26 2.20 3.51 -4.46
N MET A 27 1.66 4.55 -5.12
CA MET A 27 2.11 4.96 -6.46
C MET A 27 3.57 5.39 -6.51
N ALA A 28 4.03 6.19 -5.54
CA ALA A 28 5.42 6.65 -5.45
C ALA A 28 6.39 5.46 -5.29
N ALA A 29 6.03 4.48 -4.47
CA ALA A 29 6.82 3.26 -4.33
C ALA A 29 6.88 2.46 -5.64
N LEU A 30 5.78 2.35 -6.38
CA LEU A 30 5.76 1.72 -7.71
C LEU A 30 6.68 2.45 -8.69
N ILE A 31 6.57 3.77 -8.79
CA ILE A 31 7.43 4.59 -9.66
C ILE A 31 8.91 4.40 -9.33
N ARG A 32 9.28 4.42 -8.05
CA ARG A 32 10.68 4.20 -7.62
C ARG A 32 11.15 2.76 -7.87
N SER A 33 10.24 1.78 -7.80
CA SER A 33 10.57 0.36 -7.91
C SER A 33 10.60 -0.16 -9.33
N TYR A 34 9.75 0.38 -10.20
CA TYR A 34 9.54 -0.12 -11.56
C TYR A 34 9.91 0.90 -12.62
N GLY A 35 9.80 2.19 -12.32
CA GLY A 35 9.92 3.26 -13.31
C GLY A 35 8.62 3.49 -14.08
N PHE A 36 8.72 4.20 -15.20
CA PHE A 36 7.60 4.51 -16.11
C PHE A 36 7.62 3.67 -17.39
N ASP A 37 8.60 2.77 -17.53
CA ASP A 37 8.90 2.05 -18.77
C ASP A 37 8.36 0.61 -18.79
N LYS A 38 7.60 0.21 -17.76
CA LYS A 38 7.09 -1.15 -17.63
C LYS A 38 5.64 -1.24 -18.11
N GLY A 39 5.38 -2.14 -19.06
CA GLY A 39 4.03 -2.31 -19.63
C GLY A 39 2.97 -2.79 -18.62
N PHE A 40 3.37 -3.38 -17.50
CA PHE A 40 2.45 -3.81 -16.44
C PHE A 40 2.14 -2.72 -15.41
N ALA A 41 2.86 -1.59 -15.43
CA ALA A 41 2.68 -0.46 -14.50
C ALA A 41 2.52 0.84 -15.29
N CYS A 42 1.27 1.24 -15.52
CA CYS A 42 0.92 2.40 -16.33
C CYS A 42 0.37 3.53 -15.45
N PHE A 43 0.71 4.78 -15.81
CA PHE A 43 0.38 5.95 -14.99
C PHE A 43 -0.29 7.04 -15.83
N TRP A 44 -1.37 7.61 -15.30
CA TRP A 44 -2.08 8.74 -15.91
C TRP A 44 -2.29 9.85 -14.90
N LEU A 45 -2.41 11.06 -15.42
CA LEU A 45 -2.67 12.26 -14.64
C LEU A 45 -3.84 13.05 -15.23
N GLU A 46 -4.73 13.50 -14.36
CA GLU A 46 -5.81 14.43 -14.70
C GLU A 46 -5.31 15.88 -14.59
N GLU A 47 -5.58 16.68 -15.62
CA GLU A 47 -5.14 18.08 -15.63
C GLU A 47 -5.85 18.97 -14.61
N LYS A 48 -7.16 18.81 -14.43
CA LYS A 48 -8.02 19.74 -13.68
C LYS A 48 -7.68 19.78 -12.19
N ASN A 49 -7.75 18.64 -11.51
CA ASN A 49 -7.56 18.53 -10.06
C ASN A 49 -6.26 17.81 -9.67
N GLY A 50 -5.48 17.33 -10.64
CA GLY A 50 -4.25 16.58 -10.34
C GLY A 50 -4.51 15.18 -9.80
N CYS A 51 -5.69 14.59 -10.06
CA CYS A 51 -5.94 13.18 -9.77
C CYS A 51 -4.97 12.30 -10.56
N ALA A 52 -4.40 11.31 -9.90
CA ALA A 52 -3.51 10.33 -10.51
C ALA A 52 -4.18 8.95 -10.56
N TYR A 53 -3.88 8.22 -11.62
CA TYR A 53 -4.34 6.86 -11.84
C TYR A 53 -3.13 5.97 -12.11
N CYS A 54 -3.05 4.82 -11.46
CA CYS A 54 -2.00 3.83 -11.67
C CYS A 54 -2.62 2.47 -11.89
N LEU A 55 -2.44 1.88 -13.07
CA LEU A 55 -2.81 0.50 -13.33
C LEU A 55 -1.57 -0.37 -13.14
N VAL A 56 -1.63 -1.29 -12.18
CA VAL A 56 -0.57 -2.27 -11.91
C VAL A 56 -1.17 -3.66 -11.75
N ASP A 57 -0.74 -4.62 -12.57
CA ASP A 57 -1.19 -6.02 -12.51
C ASP A 57 -2.73 -6.19 -12.41
N GLY A 58 -3.47 -5.37 -13.17
CA GLY A 58 -4.93 -5.39 -13.20
C GLY A 58 -5.62 -4.57 -12.10
N LEU A 59 -4.90 -4.10 -11.08
CA LEU A 59 -5.42 -3.18 -10.05
C LEU A 59 -5.24 -1.72 -10.48
N LEU A 60 -6.33 -0.98 -10.56
CA LEU A 60 -6.32 0.46 -10.71
C LEU A 60 -6.30 1.13 -9.33
N ILE A 61 -5.21 1.82 -9.01
CA ILE A 61 -5.10 2.70 -7.85
C ILE A 61 -5.47 4.11 -8.30
N VAL A 62 -6.36 4.77 -7.56
CA VAL A 62 -6.72 6.18 -7.76
C VAL A 62 -6.17 7.00 -6.58
N CYS A 63 -5.57 8.15 -6.87
CA CYS A 63 -5.02 9.04 -5.86
C CYS A 63 -5.47 10.49 -6.11
N GLY A 64 -6.02 11.14 -5.09
CA GLY A 64 -6.50 12.51 -5.15
C GLY A 64 -7.97 12.65 -5.55
N GLU A 65 -8.39 13.89 -5.80
CA GLU A 65 -9.79 14.22 -6.09
C GLU A 65 -10.08 14.25 -7.59
N ILE A 66 -11.16 13.60 -8.00
CA ILE A 66 -11.60 13.56 -9.40
C ILE A 66 -12.22 14.90 -9.79
N GLY A 67 -11.65 15.56 -10.79
CA GLY A 67 -12.17 16.83 -11.31
C GLY A 67 -13.27 16.63 -12.34
N ASP A 68 -13.02 15.81 -13.35
CA ASP A 68 -13.99 15.47 -14.41
C ASP A 68 -14.56 14.07 -14.21
N LYS A 69 -15.73 14.01 -13.57
CA LYS A 69 -16.40 12.74 -13.25
C LYS A 69 -16.83 11.96 -14.50
N THR A 70 -17.21 12.66 -15.57
CA THR A 70 -17.65 12.00 -16.81
C THR A 70 -16.46 11.36 -17.49
N GLU A 71 -15.39 12.15 -17.70
CA GLU A 71 -14.15 11.65 -18.29
C GLU A 71 -13.54 10.50 -17.47
N ALA A 72 -13.52 10.61 -16.13
CA ALA A 72 -12.95 9.57 -15.27
C ALA A 72 -13.72 8.24 -15.35
N ARG A 73 -15.04 8.28 -15.53
CA ARG A 73 -15.88 7.08 -15.71
C ARG A 73 -15.65 6.44 -17.07
N GLU A 74 -15.59 7.24 -18.13
CA GLU A 74 -15.27 6.77 -19.48
C GLU A 74 -13.88 6.15 -19.53
N PHE A 75 -12.90 6.79 -18.88
CA PHE A 75 -11.55 6.28 -18.75
C PHE A 75 -11.50 4.93 -18.01
N LEU A 76 -12.22 4.81 -16.89
CA LEU A 76 -12.31 3.56 -16.13
C LEU A 76 -12.87 2.41 -16.98
N GLN A 77 -13.87 2.67 -17.82
CA GLN A 77 -14.44 1.67 -18.73
C GLN A 77 -13.46 1.26 -19.84
N ALA A 78 -12.64 2.21 -20.31
CA ALA A 78 -11.68 1.97 -21.39
C ALA A 78 -10.40 1.25 -20.93
N ILE A 79 -9.96 1.45 -19.69
CA ILE A 79 -8.65 0.98 -19.22
C ILE A 79 -8.58 -0.52 -18.94
N GLY A 80 -9.74 -1.18 -18.77
CA GLY A 80 -9.82 -2.62 -18.61
C GLY A 80 -9.20 -3.16 -17.31
N SER A 81 -9.30 -2.41 -16.20
CA SER A 81 -8.85 -2.90 -14.89
C SER A 81 -9.71 -4.05 -14.40
N GLU A 82 -9.12 -4.96 -13.63
CA GLU A 82 -9.82 -6.08 -12.97
C GLU A 82 -10.39 -5.67 -11.61
N ALA A 83 -9.75 -4.70 -10.97
CA ALA A 83 -10.18 -4.11 -9.73
C ALA A 83 -9.79 -2.64 -9.63
N VAL A 84 -10.42 -1.92 -8.70
CA VAL A 84 -10.12 -0.54 -8.37
C VAL A 84 -9.97 -0.40 -6.86
N ILE A 85 -8.94 0.32 -6.41
CA ILE A 85 -8.85 0.83 -5.04
C ILE A 85 -8.74 2.36 -5.08
N ALA A 86 -9.61 3.03 -4.34
CA ALA A 86 -9.70 4.49 -4.37
C ALA A 86 -10.08 5.08 -3.00
N PRO A 87 -9.73 6.36 -2.74
CA PRO A 87 -10.34 7.15 -1.68
C PRO A 87 -11.87 7.14 -1.82
N GLU A 88 -12.59 7.18 -0.69
CA GLU A 88 -14.05 7.13 -0.69
C GLU A 88 -14.68 8.24 -1.56
N ALA A 89 -14.13 9.46 -1.53
CA ALA A 89 -14.60 10.57 -2.35
C ALA A 89 -14.45 10.28 -3.86
N ALA A 90 -13.30 9.72 -4.26
CA ALA A 90 -13.03 9.34 -5.64
C ALA A 90 -13.91 8.16 -6.08
N ALA A 91 -14.08 7.16 -5.22
CA ALA A 91 -14.96 6.02 -5.47
C ALA A 91 -16.42 6.45 -5.69
N LYS A 92 -16.93 7.36 -4.85
CA LYS A 92 -18.27 7.96 -5.01
C LYS A 92 -18.39 8.74 -6.31
N ALA A 93 -17.35 9.50 -6.68
CA ALA A 93 -17.34 10.24 -7.95
C ALA A 93 -17.39 9.29 -9.17
N LEU A 94 -16.69 8.16 -9.11
CA LEU A 94 -16.72 7.11 -10.13
C LEU A 94 -17.99 6.26 -10.12
N GLY A 95 -18.80 6.33 -9.06
CA GLY A 95 -20.00 5.49 -8.92
C GLY A 95 -19.68 4.02 -8.61
N LEU A 96 -18.57 3.76 -7.92
CA LEU A 96 -18.14 2.40 -7.57
C LEU A 96 -18.98 1.82 -6.43
N SER A 97 -19.37 0.56 -6.56
CA SER A 97 -19.92 -0.25 -5.47
C SER A 97 -18.79 -0.96 -4.72
N HIS A 98 -18.82 -0.96 -3.38
CA HIS A 98 -17.77 -1.59 -2.59
C HIS A 98 -17.94 -3.12 -2.56
N ALA A 99 -16.85 -3.84 -2.87
CA ALA A 99 -16.70 -5.24 -2.52
C ALA A 99 -16.01 -5.37 -1.14
N LEU A 100 -15.00 -4.52 -0.91
CA LEU A 100 -14.35 -4.33 0.39
C LEU A 100 -14.21 -2.84 0.66
N GLN A 101 -14.15 -2.48 1.94
CA GLN A 101 -13.92 -1.10 2.36
C GLN A 101 -13.23 -1.07 3.72
N GLY A 102 -12.77 0.12 4.11
CA GLY A 102 -12.34 0.36 5.47
C GLY A 102 -11.68 1.72 5.65
N GLU A 103 -10.99 1.87 6.78
CA GLU A 103 -10.34 3.12 7.15
C GLU A 103 -8.89 3.13 6.68
N VAL A 104 -8.46 4.27 6.18
CA VAL A 104 -7.04 4.63 6.11
C VAL A 104 -6.68 5.29 7.43
N LEU A 105 -5.77 4.66 8.16
CA LEU A 105 -5.21 5.23 9.38
C LEU A 105 -3.83 5.83 9.09
N LYS A 106 -3.45 6.87 9.83
CA LYS A 106 -2.12 7.48 9.76
C LYS A 106 -1.50 7.74 11.13
N LYS A 107 -0.17 7.77 11.15
CA LYS A 107 0.64 8.28 12.26
C LYS A 107 1.85 9.02 11.69
N VAL A 108 2.04 10.27 12.11
CA VAL A 108 3.26 11.03 11.80
C VAL A 108 4.35 10.57 12.76
N LEU A 109 5.41 10.00 12.21
CA LEU A 109 6.51 9.47 13.01
C LEU A 109 7.49 10.59 13.38
N PRO A 110 8.05 10.56 14.60
CA PRO A 110 9.02 11.55 15.02
C PRO A 110 10.24 11.52 14.10
N SER A 111 10.82 12.69 13.86
CA SER A 111 12.15 12.79 13.25
C SER A 111 13.19 12.13 14.16
N GLY A 112 14.16 11.45 13.58
CA GLY A 112 15.17 10.70 14.30
C GLY A 112 16.42 10.48 13.45
N SER A 113 17.43 9.87 14.07
CA SER A 113 18.63 9.43 13.36
C SER A 113 18.29 8.37 12.31
N GLU A 114 19.12 8.25 11.28
CA GLU A 114 18.98 7.22 10.27
C GLU A 114 18.95 5.83 10.95
N PRO A 115 17.94 5.01 10.67
CA PRO A 115 17.76 3.76 11.39
C PRO A 115 18.76 2.73 10.92
N ALA A 116 19.17 1.86 11.84
CA ALA A 116 19.84 0.62 11.46
C ALA A 116 18.81 -0.25 10.72
N LEU A 117 18.91 -0.30 9.38
CA LEU A 117 18.12 -1.23 8.59
C LEU A 117 18.43 -2.67 9.04
N PRO A 118 17.45 -3.59 9.00
CA PRO A 118 17.68 -4.98 9.32
C PRO A 118 18.86 -5.54 8.51
N LEU A 119 19.83 -6.14 9.20
CA LEU A 119 20.97 -6.78 8.55
C LEU A 119 20.55 -8.17 8.03
N GLY A 120 20.80 -8.42 6.75
CA GLY A 120 20.55 -9.72 6.11
C GLY A 120 19.40 -9.70 5.09
N GLU A 121 19.28 -10.79 4.33
CA GLU A 121 18.16 -10.96 3.41
C GLU A 121 16.87 -11.26 4.17
N ALA A 122 15.78 -10.59 3.80
CA ALA A 122 14.48 -10.85 4.40
C ALA A 122 14.02 -12.29 4.06
N PRO A 123 13.48 -13.06 5.03
CA PRO A 123 12.99 -14.42 4.80
C PRO A 123 11.60 -14.38 4.12
N ILE A 124 11.54 -13.93 2.85
CA ILE A 124 10.28 -13.67 2.13
C ILE A 124 9.37 -14.90 2.08
N ARG A 125 9.94 -16.11 1.99
CA ARG A 125 9.17 -17.37 1.99
C ARG A 125 8.48 -17.62 3.32
N ASP A 126 9.18 -17.41 4.43
CA ASP A 126 8.62 -17.61 5.77
C ASP A 126 7.55 -16.56 6.06
N ILE A 127 7.81 -15.31 5.66
CA ILE A 127 6.82 -14.22 5.72
C ILE A 127 5.57 -14.60 4.95
N TYR A 128 5.71 -15.07 3.71
CA TYR A 128 4.56 -15.52 2.91
C TYR A 128 3.79 -16.63 3.62
N GLY A 129 4.48 -17.67 4.11
CA GLY A 129 3.83 -18.79 4.81
C GLY A 129 3.03 -18.33 6.04
N LEU A 130 3.55 -17.38 6.82
CA LEU A 130 2.81 -16.80 7.95
C LEU A 130 1.60 -15.96 7.48
N LEU A 131 1.76 -15.15 6.43
CA LEU A 131 0.67 -14.35 5.87
C LEU A 131 -0.42 -15.24 5.27
N GLU A 132 -0.06 -16.33 4.60
CA GLU A 132 -0.98 -17.35 4.08
C GLU A 132 -1.74 -18.03 5.21
N ALA A 133 -1.05 -18.47 6.26
CA ALA A 133 -1.69 -19.05 7.45
C ALA A 133 -2.65 -18.07 8.15
N CYS A 134 -2.41 -16.76 8.04
CA CYS A 134 -3.30 -15.72 8.56
C CYS A 134 -4.41 -15.30 7.57
N GLY A 135 -4.50 -15.92 6.38
CA GLY A 135 -5.48 -15.56 5.35
C GLY A 135 -5.25 -14.18 4.71
N MET A 136 -4.01 -13.69 4.72
CA MET A 136 -3.64 -12.36 4.22
C MET A 136 -2.88 -12.40 2.89
N ALA A 137 -2.38 -13.56 2.48
CA ALA A 137 -1.61 -13.72 1.24
C ALA A 137 -2.49 -14.02 0.02
N GLY A 138 -2.05 -13.51 -1.14
CA GLY A 138 -2.52 -13.94 -2.45
C GLY A 138 -1.53 -14.93 -3.07
N ASP A 139 -1.36 -14.88 -4.39
CA ASP A 139 -0.41 -15.75 -5.10
C ASP A 139 1.06 -15.51 -4.65
N PHE A 140 1.82 -16.59 -4.52
CA PHE A 140 3.20 -16.54 -4.02
C PHE A 140 4.16 -15.84 -4.98
N GLU A 141 4.16 -16.20 -6.27
CA GLU A 141 5.13 -15.70 -7.24
C GLU A 141 5.08 -14.18 -7.41
N PRO A 142 3.92 -13.54 -7.63
CA PRO A 142 3.83 -12.08 -7.70
C PRO A 142 4.31 -11.40 -6.41
N PHE A 143 3.90 -11.93 -5.25
CA PHE A 143 4.32 -11.42 -3.94
C PHE A 143 5.84 -11.49 -3.77
N TYR A 144 6.45 -12.64 -4.08
CA TYR A 144 7.89 -12.86 -3.92
C TYR A 144 8.70 -11.91 -4.81
N LEU A 145 8.32 -11.79 -6.09
CA LEU A 145 9.01 -10.94 -7.05
C LEU A 145 8.91 -9.46 -6.69
N ASP A 146 7.71 -8.98 -6.34
CA ASP A 146 7.47 -7.59 -5.95
C ASP A 146 8.24 -7.22 -4.68
N LEU A 147 8.08 -8.01 -3.60
CA LEU A 147 8.74 -7.72 -2.33
C LEU A 147 10.26 -7.81 -2.45
N SER A 148 10.80 -8.80 -3.15
CA SER A 148 12.24 -8.94 -3.38
C SER A 148 12.84 -7.73 -4.13
N LEU A 149 12.16 -7.24 -5.16
CA LEU A 149 12.61 -6.05 -5.89
C LEU A 149 12.55 -4.81 -5.00
N LYS A 150 11.44 -4.59 -4.31
CA LYS A 150 11.22 -3.39 -3.49
C LYS A 150 12.19 -3.32 -2.30
N LEU A 151 12.49 -4.46 -1.67
CA LEU A 151 13.52 -4.53 -0.63
C LEU A 151 14.90 -4.11 -1.17
N ARG A 152 15.31 -4.64 -2.33
CA ARG A 152 16.58 -4.27 -2.98
C ARG A 152 16.66 -2.81 -3.40
N ARG A 153 15.52 -2.18 -3.71
CA ARG A 153 15.43 -0.76 -4.11
C ARG A 153 15.16 0.19 -2.95
N GLY A 154 15.03 -0.30 -1.72
CA GLY A 154 14.71 0.55 -0.56
C GLY A 154 13.34 1.23 -0.67
N THR A 155 12.38 0.54 -1.27
CA THR A 155 10.98 0.97 -1.42
C THR A 155 10.01 0.09 -0.62
N ALA A 156 10.53 -0.92 0.09
CA ALA A 156 9.80 -1.71 1.07
C ALA A 156 10.70 -2.03 2.29
N LEU A 157 10.07 -2.45 3.38
CA LEU A 157 10.72 -2.95 4.58
C LEU A 157 9.97 -4.20 5.06
N ALA A 158 10.71 -5.22 5.45
CA ALA A 158 10.19 -6.42 6.07
C ALA A 158 10.88 -6.66 7.40
N LEU A 159 10.10 -6.94 8.44
CA LEU A 159 10.56 -7.23 9.79
C LEU A 159 9.96 -8.55 10.25
N THR A 160 10.75 -9.32 10.99
CA THR A 160 10.35 -10.62 11.53
C THR A 160 10.72 -10.73 12.99
N GLU A 161 9.92 -11.48 13.73
CA GLU A 161 10.21 -11.88 15.10
C GLU A 161 10.10 -13.41 15.19
N TYR A 162 11.11 -14.03 15.80
CA TYR A 162 11.18 -15.48 15.97
C TYR A 162 11.05 -15.86 17.44
N GLN A 163 10.39 -16.98 17.70
CA GLN A 163 10.32 -17.63 19.00
C GLN A 163 10.61 -19.12 18.81
N ASP A 164 11.53 -19.66 19.62
CA ASP A 164 11.95 -21.07 19.53
C ASP A 164 12.34 -21.54 18.11
N ARG A 165 12.97 -20.64 17.34
CA ARG A 165 13.38 -20.81 15.93
C ARG A 165 12.24 -20.89 14.90
N ALA A 166 10.99 -20.72 15.32
CA ALA A 166 9.84 -20.55 14.43
C ALA A 166 9.51 -19.07 14.24
N LEU A 167 9.00 -18.70 13.06
CA LEU A 167 8.54 -17.33 12.79
C LEU A 167 7.27 -17.06 13.60
N ALA A 168 7.37 -16.15 14.57
CA ALA A 168 6.28 -15.81 15.49
C ALA A 168 5.44 -14.62 14.99
N GLY A 169 6.05 -13.72 14.22
CA GLY A 169 5.36 -12.58 13.63
C GLY A 169 6.16 -11.89 12.54
N CYS A 170 5.47 -11.16 11.67
CA CYS A 170 6.08 -10.32 10.66
C CYS A 170 5.34 -8.99 10.46
N ALA A 171 6.08 -7.97 10.04
CA ALA A 171 5.55 -6.71 9.54
C ALA A 171 6.11 -6.43 8.13
N VAL A 172 5.23 -6.08 7.19
CA VAL A 172 5.61 -5.73 5.82
C VAL A 172 5.10 -4.33 5.50
N VAL A 173 6.04 -3.43 5.26
CA VAL A 173 5.80 -2.11 4.70
C VAL A 173 6.05 -2.22 3.20
N SER A 174 5.00 -2.33 2.39
CA SER A 174 5.13 -2.64 0.95
C SER A 174 5.35 -1.40 0.06
N ALA A 175 5.26 -0.21 0.65
CA ALA A 175 5.50 1.04 -0.05
C ALA A 175 6.22 2.05 0.85
N ILE A 176 7.37 2.55 0.41
CA ILE A 176 8.13 3.62 1.06
C ILE A 176 8.38 4.72 0.03
N SER A 177 7.79 5.89 0.28
CA SER A 177 8.02 7.12 -0.47
C SER A 177 9.00 8.03 0.27
N ARG A 178 9.24 9.24 -0.25
CA ARG A 178 10.09 10.22 0.44
C ARG A 178 9.47 10.67 1.77
N ARG A 179 8.16 10.97 1.78
CA ARG A 179 7.45 11.53 2.93
C ARG A 179 6.59 10.53 3.72
N GLY A 180 6.26 9.38 3.14
CA GLY A 180 5.38 8.42 3.78
C GLY A 180 5.74 6.97 3.51
N ALA A 181 4.99 6.08 4.13
CA ALA A 181 5.10 4.65 3.96
C ALA A 181 3.76 3.97 4.25
N VAL A 182 3.55 2.76 3.73
CA VAL A 182 2.33 1.97 3.95
C VAL A 182 2.69 0.64 4.59
N LEU A 183 2.22 0.43 5.83
CA LEU A 183 2.24 -0.86 6.49
C LEU A 183 1.08 -1.70 5.94
N SER A 184 1.41 -2.63 5.06
CA SER A 184 0.42 -3.44 4.34
C SER A 184 0.13 -4.76 5.05
N ALA A 185 1.09 -5.28 5.83
CA ALA A 185 0.92 -6.50 6.60
C ALA A 185 1.46 -6.36 8.03
N LEU A 186 0.70 -6.85 9.01
CA LEU A 186 1.17 -7.13 10.35
C LEU A 186 0.51 -8.43 10.81
N ALA A 187 1.28 -9.50 10.87
CA ALA A 187 0.79 -10.82 11.21
C ALA A 187 1.56 -11.38 12.42
N VAL A 188 0.83 -12.08 13.27
CA VAL A 188 1.36 -12.82 14.42
C VAL A 188 0.70 -14.18 14.38
N GLU A 189 1.51 -15.22 14.56
CA GLU A 189 1.06 -16.61 14.68
C GLU A 189 -0.06 -16.69 15.73
N GLU A 190 -1.11 -17.45 15.42
CA GLU A 190 -2.38 -17.39 16.14
C GLU A 190 -2.24 -17.75 17.62
N SER A 191 -1.49 -18.81 17.95
CA SER A 191 -1.24 -19.24 19.32
C SER A 191 -0.40 -18.25 20.14
N LEU A 192 0.38 -17.39 19.47
CA LEU A 192 1.26 -16.40 20.08
C LEU A 192 0.64 -14.99 20.16
N ARG A 193 -0.61 -14.81 19.75
CA ARG A 193 -1.33 -13.53 19.88
C ARG A 193 -1.52 -13.12 21.34
N GLY A 194 -1.66 -11.81 21.57
CA GLY A 194 -1.81 -11.26 22.93
C GLY A 194 -0.51 -11.10 23.72
N GLN A 195 0.63 -11.57 23.20
CA GLN A 195 1.94 -11.51 23.86
C GLN A 195 2.78 -10.26 23.50
N GLY A 196 2.16 -9.26 22.85
CA GLY A 196 2.80 -8.00 22.47
C GLY A 196 3.71 -8.06 21.23
N ILE A 197 3.82 -9.20 20.54
CA ILE A 197 4.66 -9.36 19.32
C ILE A 197 4.27 -8.31 18.25
N GLY A 198 2.97 -8.16 17.97
CA GLY A 198 2.49 -7.20 16.98
C GLY A 198 2.84 -5.75 17.34
N SER A 199 2.78 -5.38 18.63
CA SER A 199 3.20 -4.05 19.10
C SER A 199 4.70 -3.83 18.89
N ARG A 200 5.54 -4.81 19.26
CA ARG A 200 6.99 -4.71 19.07
C ARG A 200 7.37 -4.60 17.60
N LEU A 201 6.72 -5.36 16.72
CA LEU A 201 6.94 -5.29 15.28
C LEU A 201 6.51 -3.93 14.70
N LEU A 202 5.36 -3.40 15.14
CA LEU A 202 4.90 -2.06 14.74
C LEU A 202 5.89 -0.98 15.19
N GLU A 203 6.30 -1.00 16.46
CA GLU A 203 7.29 -0.06 17.02
C GLU A 203 8.64 -0.13 16.29
N LYS A 204 9.10 -1.34 15.94
CA LYS A 204 10.31 -1.54 15.10
C LYS A 204 10.13 -0.93 13.71
N ALA A 205 8.96 -1.13 13.08
CA ALA A 205 8.67 -0.56 11.76
C ALA A 205 8.66 0.98 11.80
N GLU A 206 8.06 1.56 12.83
CA GLU A 206 8.05 3.01 13.08
C GLU A 206 9.47 3.55 13.27
N ALA A 207 10.30 2.87 14.08
CA ALA A 207 11.68 3.26 14.30
C ALA A 207 12.52 3.23 13.02
N CYS A 208 12.21 2.33 12.07
CA CYS A 208 12.87 2.26 10.77
C CYS A 208 12.43 3.34 9.76
N LEU A 209 11.48 4.21 10.12
CA LEU A 209 10.88 5.19 9.20
C LEU A 209 10.83 6.61 9.82
N PRO A 210 11.94 7.14 10.38
CA PRO A 210 11.92 8.41 11.09
C PRO A 210 11.47 9.56 10.17
N GLY A 211 10.64 10.45 10.72
CA GLY A 211 10.12 11.64 10.04
C GLY A 211 9.14 11.39 8.89
N LYS A 212 8.72 10.13 8.67
CA LYS A 212 7.70 9.78 7.67
C LYS A 212 6.31 9.72 8.30
N THR A 213 5.29 9.80 7.46
CA THR A 213 3.92 9.39 7.86
C THR A 213 3.72 7.92 7.52
N LEU A 214 3.38 7.10 8.50
CA LEU A 214 3.04 5.69 8.29
C LEU A 214 1.52 5.55 8.16
N TYR A 215 1.09 4.96 7.04
CA TYR A 215 -0.31 4.72 6.71
C TYR A 215 -0.65 3.24 6.80
N ILE A 216 -1.91 2.94 7.12
CA ILE A 216 -2.46 1.58 7.18
C ILE A 216 -3.81 1.57 6.48
N PHE A 217 -4.00 0.67 5.53
CA PHE A 217 -5.30 0.37 4.94
C PHE A 217 -5.97 -0.72 5.78
N ARG A 218 -6.78 -0.31 6.74
CA ARG A 218 -7.46 -1.22 7.67
C ARG A 218 -8.79 -1.62 7.07
N GLU A 219 -9.02 -2.91 6.87
CA GLU A 219 -10.33 -3.44 6.48
C GLU A 219 -11.38 -3.17 7.57
N GLN A 220 -12.60 -2.92 7.14
CA GLN A 220 -13.74 -2.66 8.01
C GLN A 220 -13.82 -3.70 9.14
N ASP A 221 -14.12 -3.23 10.36
CA ASP A 221 -14.29 -4.04 11.57
C ASP A 221 -13.08 -4.88 12.06
N LYS A 222 -11.92 -4.83 11.38
CA LYS A 222 -10.67 -5.49 11.84
C LYS A 222 -9.75 -4.57 12.64
N ASN A 223 -9.21 -5.04 13.77
CA ASN A 223 -8.04 -4.49 14.48
C ASN A 223 -8.04 -2.97 14.83
N GLY A 224 -9.18 -2.28 14.76
CA GLY A 224 -9.28 -0.84 15.06
C GLY A 224 -8.76 -0.44 16.46
N PRO A 225 -9.13 -1.16 17.54
CA PRO A 225 -8.63 -0.87 18.89
C PRO A 225 -7.11 -0.99 19.02
N PHE A 226 -6.48 -1.93 18.29
CA PHE A 226 -5.03 -2.13 18.32
C PHE A 226 -4.28 -0.90 17.79
N TYR A 227 -4.66 -0.39 16.62
CA TYR A 227 -4.00 0.78 16.03
C TYR A 227 -4.30 2.08 16.77
N ARG A 228 -5.51 2.24 17.31
CA ARG A 228 -5.84 3.40 18.18
C ARG A 228 -4.99 3.44 19.44
N LYS A 229 -4.74 2.28 20.08
CA LYS A 229 -3.81 2.17 21.22
C LYS A 229 -2.40 2.65 20.86
N HIS A 230 -1.99 2.45 19.61
CA HIS A 230 -0.71 2.88 19.04
C HIS A 230 -0.72 4.29 18.45
N GLN A 231 -1.75 5.08 18.75
CA GLN A 231 -1.90 6.50 18.36
C GLN A 231 -2.07 6.73 16.86
N TYR A 232 -2.53 5.71 16.12
CA TYR A 232 -2.99 5.93 14.75
C TYR A 232 -4.36 6.60 14.77
N VAL A 233 -4.50 7.62 13.92
CA VAL A 233 -5.74 8.38 13.75
C VAL A 233 -6.31 8.11 12.38
N HIS A 234 -7.63 8.28 12.25
CA HIS A 234 -8.30 8.24 10.96
C HIS A 234 -7.78 9.35 10.04
N GLU A 235 -7.58 9.03 8.76
CA GLU A 235 -7.22 9.99 7.71
C GLU A 235 -8.26 10.04 6.60
N ASP A 236 -8.71 8.88 6.13
CA ASP A 236 -9.62 8.73 5.01
C ASP A 236 -10.29 7.35 5.07
N ASN A 237 -11.20 7.08 4.14
CA ASN A 237 -11.73 5.75 3.89
C ASN A 237 -11.29 5.27 2.51
N TRP A 238 -11.07 3.97 2.38
CA TRP A 238 -10.76 3.33 1.11
C TRP A 238 -11.91 2.42 0.69
N ILE A 239 -12.15 2.41 -0.62
CA ILE A 239 -13.10 1.51 -1.28
C ILE A 239 -12.33 0.65 -2.25
N TYR A 240 -12.64 -0.64 -2.24
CA TYR A 240 -12.16 -1.61 -3.19
C TYR A 240 -13.35 -2.22 -3.94
N THR A 241 -13.24 -2.26 -5.27
CA THR A 241 -14.24 -2.85 -6.17
C THR A 241 -13.54 -3.84 -7.08
N ALA A 242 -14.05 -5.06 -7.16
CA ALA A 242 -13.60 -6.07 -8.12
C ALA A 242 -14.67 -6.29 -9.19
N TRP A 243 -14.25 -6.49 -10.44
CA TRP A 243 -15.16 -6.72 -11.58
C TRP A 243 -15.22 -8.19 -12.01
N LYS A 244 -14.28 -9.01 -11.55
CA LYS A 244 -14.27 -10.48 -11.74
C LYS A 244 -14.41 -11.16 -10.37
N GLU A 245 -15.28 -12.16 -10.27
CA GLU A 245 -15.37 -13.03 -9.08
C GLU A 245 -14.12 -13.93 -8.98
N ASP A 246 -13.63 -14.09 -7.74
CA ASP A 246 -12.65 -15.08 -7.26
C ASP A 246 -11.20 -15.04 -7.77
N ARG A 247 -10.46 -14.01 -7.33
CA ARG A 247 -9.09 -14.22 -6.84
C ARG A 247 -8.95 -13.55 -5.49
N HIS A 248 -8.30 -14.22 -4.54
CA HIS A 248 -7.91 -13.63 -3.27
C HIS A 248 -7.02 -12.41 -3.56
N VAL A 249 -7.58 -11.21 -3.52
CA VAL A 249 -6.82 -9.99 -3.74
C VAL A 249 -6.16 -9.62 -2.44
N SER A 250 -4.86 -9.84 -2.40
CA SER A 250 -4.05 -9.32 -1.35
C SER A 250 -3.86 -7.81 -1.55
N ILE A 251 -4.14 -7.01 -0.52
CA ILE A 251 -3.98 -5.55 -0.53
C ILE A 251 -2.48 -5.15 -0.42
N PHE A 252 -1.57 -6.13 -0.46
CA PHE A 252 -0.12 -5.92 -0.41
C PHE A 252 0.40 -5.04 -1.55
#